data_AF-A0A3B9X292-F1
#
_entry.id   AF-A0A3B9X292-F1
#
_cell.length_a   1.000
_cell.length_b   1.000
_cell.length_c   1.000
_cell.angle_alpha   90.00
_cell.angle_beta   90.00
_cell.angle_gamma   90.00
#
_symmetry.space_group_name_H-M   'P 1'
#
loop_
_entity.id
_entity.type
_entity.pdbx_description
1 polymer ?
#
loop_
_entity_poly.entity_id
_entity_poly.type
_entity_poly.pdbx_seq_one_letter_code
_entity_poly.pdbx_strand_id
1 'polypeptide(L)'
;MNDEINYKNNPLHGLSLKNLLIEIVDHYGFEILFAYINMNCFKTNPNIASCVKFLKKTDWACEKVEAFYLYEYKNLPKASSEQFLLPPRDRIIPEDQAPAEPSELSLDDAERLREKRAEKAAAYDQGAGHHRPSSGKSYGAQRPRYSAPRDNNRSRKGDHESLKSPASPAEADADPWANARNKLKH
;
A
#
# COMPACT_ATOMS: atom_id res chain seq x y z
N MET A 1 -25.32 9.33 25.47
CA MET A 1 -24.96 10.66 24.94
C MET A 1 -24.55 10.43 23.49
N ASN A 2 -25.06 11.21 22.55
CA ASN A 2 -24.49 11.19 21.19
C ASN A 2 -23.17 11.93 21.29
N ASP A 3 -22.06 11.18 21.33
CA ASP A 3 -20.73 11.77 21.24
C ASP A 3 -20.59 12.31 19.81
N GLU A 4 -20.93 13.59 19.65
CA GLU A 4 -20.89 14.28 18.37
C GLU A 4 -19.42 14.32 17.93
N ILE A 5 -19.07 13.56 16.90
CA ILE A 5 -17.68 13.43 16.45
C ILE A 5 -17.24 14.77 15.85
N ASN A 6 -16.40 15.50 16.59
CA ASN A 6 -15.93 16.82 16.21
C ASN A 6 -14.73 16.74 15.27
N TYR A 7 -15.00 16.74 13.95
CA TYR A 7 -13.96 16.80 12.92
C TYR A 7 -13.39 18.21 12.68
N LYS A 8 -13.92 19.25 13.34
CA LYS A 8 -13.56 20.65 13.05
C LYS A 8 -12.11 20.98 13.41
N ASN A 9 -11.51 20.24 14.34
CA ASN A 9 -10.13 20.49 14.78
C ASN A 9 -9.07 19.98 13.78
N ASN A 10 -9.45 19.25 12.73
CA ASN A 10 -8.49 18.77 11.74
C ASN A 10 -8.02 19.93 10.83
N PRO A 11 -6.70 20.26 10.78
CA PRO A 11 -6.17 21.35 9.94
C PRO A 11 -6.42 21.19 8.44
N LEU A 12 -6.82 19.99 7.98
CA LEU A 12 -7.18 19.73 6.59
C LEU A 12 -8.61 20.17 6.26
N HIS A 13 -9.45 20.39 7.27
CA HIS A 13 -10.86 20.76 7.07
C HIS A 13 -10.96 22.16 6.45
N GLY A 14 -11.57 22.25 5.27
CA GLY A 14 -11.66 23.50 4.49
C GLY A 14 -10.38 23.89 3.73
N LEU A 15 -9.27 23.15 3.91
CA LEU A 15 -8.03 23.41 3.18
C LEU A 15 -8.05 22.72 1.81
N SER A 16 -7.81 23.49 0.76
CA SER A 16 -7.71 22.95 -0.60
C SER A 16 -6.36 22.26 -0.83
N LEU A 17 -6.36 21.16 -1.60
CA LEU A 17 -5.14 20.42 -1.94
C LEU A 17 -4.08 21.29 -2.62
N LYS A 18 -4.51 22.31 -3.38
CA LYS A 18 -3.60 23.26 -4.01
C LYS A 18 -2.89 24.12 -2.97
N ASN A 19 -3.63 24.69 -2.02
CA ASN A 19 -3.05 25.56 -0.99
C ASN A 19 -2.15 24.75 -0.05
N LEU A 20 -2.60 23.56 0.36
CA LEU A 20 -1.80 22.61 1.12
C LEU A 20 -0.46 22.33 0.44
N LEU A 21 -0.47 22.03 -0.86
CA LEU A 21 0.76 21.74 -1.59
C LEU A 21 1.68 22.97 -1.71
N ILE A 22 1.10 24.17 -1.89
CA ILE A 22 1.86 25.42 -1.93
C ILE A 22 2.58 25.64 -0.60
N GLU A 23 1.89 25.53 0.54
CA GLU A 23 2.50 25.71 1.87
C GLU A 23 3.69 24.78 2.09
N ILE A 24 3.55 23.50 1.75
CA ILE A 24 4.61 22.51 1.93
C ILE A 24 5.79 22.77 0.99
N VAL A 25 5.52 23.10 -0.27
CA VAL A 25 6.56 23.36 -1.27
C VAL A 25 7.29 24.67 -0.96
N ASP A 26 6.58 25.70 -0.48
CA ASP A 26 7.19 26.97 -0.10
C ASP A 26 8.14 26.80 1.09
N HIS A 27 7.84 25.87 2.01
CA HIS A 27 8.69 25.59 3.16
C HIS A 27 9.85 24.62 2.85
N TYR A 28 9.60 23.50 2.17
CA TYR A 28 10.58 22.42 1.99
C TYR A 28 11.14 22.30 0.56
N GLY A 29 10.45 22.85 -0.42
CA GLY A 29 10.77 22.64 -1.83
C GLY A 29 10.45 21.23 -2.33
N PHE A 30 10.56 21.04 -3.64
CA PHE A 30 10.23 19.77 -4.29
C PHE A 30 11.25 18.66 -4.03
N GLU A 31 12.52 19.02 -3.84
CA GLU A 31 13.61 18.04 -3.67
C GLU A 31 13.45 17.25 -2.37
N ILE A 32 13.20 17.94 -1.26
CA ILE A 32 12.92 17.32 0.04
C ILE A 32 11.65 16.46 -0.05
N LEU A 33 10.58 16.97 -0.67
CA LEU A 33 9.36 16.19 -0.82
C LEU A 33 9.56 14.90 -1.61
N PHE A 34 10.37 14.95 -2.67
CA PHE A 34 10.75 13.74 -3.39
C PHE A 34 11.62 12.82 -2.52
N ALA A 35 12.54 13.38 -1.73
CA ALA A 35 13.42 12.63 -0.83
C ALA A 35 12.62 11.77 0.17
N TYR A 36 11.65 12.39 0.86
CA TYR A 36 10.85 11.78 1.92
C TYR A 36 9.65 10.97 1.40
N ILE A 37 8.86 11.54 0.49
CA ILE A 37 7.60 10.93 0.06
C ILE A 37 7.81 9.97 -1.13
N ASN A 38 8.90 10.16 -1.89
CA ASN A 38 9.29 9.36 -3.05
C ASN A 38 8.18 9.24 -4.11
N MET A 39 7.69 10.39 -4.59
CA MET A 39 6.67 10.48 -5.65
C MET A 39 7.20 11.18 -6.89
N ASN A 40 6.99 10.56 -8.05
CA ASN A 40 7.62 11.03 -9.29
C ASN A 40 7.13 12.41 -9.77
N CYS A 41 5.93 12.83 -9.37
CA CYS A 41 5.40 14.17 -9.68
C CYS A 41 6.25 15.31 -9.09
N PHE A 42 7.01 15.06 -8.01
CA PHE A 42 7.94 16.02 -7.42
C PHE A 42 9.34 15.98 -8.04
N LYS A 43 9.66 14.95 -8.83
CA LYS A 43 10.96 14.78 -9.48
C LYS A 43 10.93 15.24 -10.94
N THR A 44 9.96 14.77 -11.70
CA THR A 44 9.91 15.01 -13.15
C THR A 44 9.08 16.25 -13.45
N ASN A 45 9.75 17.34 -13.85
CA ASN A 45 9.13 18.63 -14.16
C ASN A 45 8.19 19.13 -13.04
N PRO A 46 8.75 19.37 -11.84
CA PRO A 46 7.97 19.76 -10.68
C PRO A 46 7.20 21.06 -10.95
N ASN A 47 5.87 20.97 -10.88
CA ASN A 47 4.98 22.10 -11.05
C ASN A 47 3.73 21.86 -10.21
N ILE A 48 3.34 22.85 -9.38
CA ILE A 48 2.16 22.81 -8.51
C ILE A 48 0.91 22.37 -9.28
N ALA A 49 0.65 22.93 -10.47
CA ALA A 49 -0.55 22.60 -11.23
C ALA A 49 -0.57 21.15 -11.74
N SER A 50 0.60 20.62 -12.14
CA SER A 50 0.75 19.23 -12.58
C SER A 50 0.60 18.27 -11.40
N CYS A 51 1.25 18.58 -10.28
CA CYS A 51 1.18 17.80 -9.05
C CYS A 51 -0.26 17.72 -8.53
N VAL A 52 -0.98 18.84 -8.46
CA VAL A 52 -2.38 18.85 -8.02
C VAL A 52 -3.27 18.01 -8.94
N LYS A 53 -3.07 18.07 -10.26
CA LYS A 53 -3.81 17.22 -11.21
C LYS A 53 -3.51 15.74 -10.98
N PHE A 54 -2.26 15.38 -10.66
CA PHE A 54 -1.87 14.01 -10.34
C PHE A 54 -2.50 13.54 -9.02
N LEU A 55 -2.34 14.32 -7.94
CA LEU A 55 -2.85 13.97 -6.61
C LEU A 55 -4.39 13.83 -6.61
N LYS A 56 -5.11 14.64 -7.39
CA LYS A 56 -6.57 14.50 -7.58
C LYS A 56 -7.01 13.20 -8.27
N LYS A 57 -6.12 12.52 -8.99
CA LYS A 57 -6.40 11.26 -9.70
C LYS A 57 -5.92 10.03 -8.94
N THR A 58 -5.18 10.22 -7.85
CA THR A 58 -4.45 9.15 -7.18
C THR A 58 -4.63 9.32 -5.69
N ASP A 59 -5.72 8.76 -5.17
CA ASP A 59 -6.18 9.01 -3.80
C ASP A 59 -5.11 8.65 -2.76
N TRP A 60 -4.46 7.48 -2.88
CA TRP A 60 -3.38 7.09 -1.97
C TRP A 60 -2.22 8.10 -1.96
N ALA A 61 -1.95 8.77 -3.08
CA ALA A 61 -0.91 9.79 -3.17
C ALA A 61 -1.36 11.09 -2.49
N CYS A 62 -2.64 11.48 -2.67
CA CYS A 62 -3.24 12.59 -1.95
C CYS A 62 -3.17 12.38 -0.44
N GLU A 63 -3.63 11.21 0.05
CA GLU A 63 -3.58 10.85 1.47
C GLU A 63 -2.15 10.87 2.01
N LYS A 64 -1.16 10.44 1.21
CA LYS A 64 0.25 10.46 1.62
C LYS A 64 0.77 11.89 1.81
N VAL A 65 0.40 12.82 0.92
CA VAL A 65 0.77 14.25 1.05
C VAL A 65 0.04 14.90 2.22
N GLU A 66 -1.23 14.59 2.44
CA GLU A 66 -2.01 15.11 3.57
C GLU A 66 -1.48 14.58 4.92
N ALA A 67 -1.10 13.30 4.99
CA ALA A 67 -0.44 12.75 6.17
C ALA A 67 0.91 13.43 6.44
N PHE A 68 1.70 13.69 5.40
CA PHE A 68 2.94 14.47 5.51
C PHE A 68 2.67 15.88 6.04
N TYR A 69 1.61 16.54 5.55
CA TYR A 69 1.21 17.87 6.04
C TYR A 69 0.89 17.86 7.54
N LEU A 70 0.14 16.86 8.02
CA LEU A 70 -0.24 16.79 9.43
C LEU A 70 0.95 16.54 10.35
N TYR A 71 1.83 15.59 9.99
CA TYR A 71 2.86 15.11 10.92
C TYR A 71 4.22 15.77 10.74
N GLU A 72 4.59 16.18 9.53
CA GLU A 72 5.88 16.84 9.30
C GLU A 72 5.71 18.36 9.30
N TYR A 73 4.70 18.88 8.60
CA TYR A 73 4.52 20.34 8.49
C TYR A 73 3.76 20.97 9.67
N LYS A 74 2.68 20.34 10.15
CA LYS A 74 1.96 20.77 11.36
C LYS A 74 2.51 20.14 12.63
N ASN A 75 3.48 19.22 12.50
CA ASN A 75 4.19 18.57 13.58
C ASN A 75 3.27 18.04 14.69
N LEU A 76 2.15 17.45 14.29
CA LEU A 76 1.18 16.87 15.20
C LEU A 76 1.66 15.52 15.74
N PRO A 77 1.26 15.14 16.97
CA PRO A 77 1.57 13.83 17.49
C PRO A 77 0.96 12.74 16.60
N LYS A 78 1.63 11.58 16.55
CA LYS A 78 1.15 10.45 15.75
C LYS A 78 -0.22 10.01 16.24
N ALA A 79 -1.14 9.82 15.30
CA ALA A 79 -2.46 9.30 15.60
C ALA A 79 -2.41 7.89 16.21
N SER A 80 -3.45 7.52 16.95
CA SER A 80 -3.64 6.15 17.44
C SER A 80 -3.73 5.17 16.28
N SER A 81 -3.48 3.88 16.54
CA SER A 81 -3.54 2.83 15.52
C SER A 81 -4.89 2.80 14.79
N GLU A 82 -6.00 2.94 15.52
CA GLU A 82 -7.35 2.95 14.95
C GLU A 82 -7.58 4.16 14.03
N GLN A 83 -7.17 5.35 14.47
CA GLN A 83 -7.29 6.58 13.68
C GLN A 83 -6.35 6.56 12.47
N PHE A 84 -5.21 5.87 12.55
CA PHE A 84 -4.27 5.77 11.43
C PHE A 84 -4.82 4.93 10.27
N LEU A 85 -5.76 4.02 10.53
CA LEU A 85 -6.47 3.26 9.49
C LEU A 85 -7.42 4.13 8.66
N LEU A 86 -7.81 5.29 9.19
CA LEU A 86 -8.67 6.24 8.50
C LEU A 86 -7.86 7.18 7.59
N PRO A 87 -8.44 7.66 6.48
CA PRO A 87 -7.86 8.72 5.66
C PRO A 87 -7.53 9.95 6.50
N PRO A 88 -6.45 10.71 6.18
CA PRO A 88 -6.02 11.85 7.00
C PRO A 88 -7.10 12.91 7.27
N ARG A 89 -8.02 13.13 6.33
CA ARG A 89 -9.13 14.09 6.47
C ARG A 89 -10.22 13.61 7.44
N ASP A 90 -10.34 12.30 7.64
CA ASP A 90 -11.35 11.67 8.49
C ASP A 90 -10.83 11.36 9.90
N ARG A 91 -9.57 11.72 10.18
CA ARG A 91 -8.98 11.54 11.51
C ARG A 91 -9.51 12.57 12.49
N ILE A 92 -9.84 12.11 13.68
CA ILE A 92 -10.24 12.95 14.81
C ILE A 92 -8.97 13.43 15.51
N ILE A 93 -8.82 14.74 15.65
CA ILE A 93 -7.69 15.37 16.35
C ILE A 93 -8.22 15.96 17.66
N PRO A 94 -7.79 15.43 18.82
CA PRO A 94 -8.20 15.95 20.13
C PRO A 94 -7.94 17.46 20.28
N GLU A 95 -8.83 18.18 20.97
CA GLU A 95 -8.79 19.65 21.10
C GLU A 95 -7.57 20.19 21.86
N ASP A 96 -6.91 19.33 22.66
CA ASP A 96 -5.66 19.63 23.35
C ASP A 96 -4.44 19.66 22.43
N GLN A 97 -4.56 19.10 21.21
CA GLN A 97 -3.47 19.05 20.25
C GLN A 97 -3.56 20.22 19.28
N ALA A 98 -2.53 21.05 19.25
CA ALA A 98 -2.40 22.18 18.34
C ALA A 98 -1.23 21.97 17.37
N PRO A 99 -1.33 22.49 16.14
CA PRO A 99 -0.19 22.52 15.22
C PRO A 99 1.02 23.24 15.81
N ALA A 100 2.19 22.65 15.64
CA ALA A 100 3.47 23.24 16.04
C ALA A 100 4.27 23.69 14.82
N GLU A 101 5.49 24.18 15.05
CA GLU A 101 6.41 24.57 13.99
C GLU A 101 6.77 23.37 13.10
N PRO A 102 6.92 23.58 11.78
CA PRO A 102 7.27 22.52 10.85
C PRO A 102 8.58 21.82 11.22
N SER A 103 8.61 20.50 11.07
CA SER A 103 9.78 19.66 11.30
C SER A 103 10.94 20.07 10.38
N GLU A 104 12.17 20.08 10.90
CA GLU A 104 13.37 20.31 10.10
C GLU A 104 13.73 19.02 9.35
N LEU A 105 13.60 19.04 8.02
CA LEU A 105 13.87 17.88 7.17
C LEU A 105 15.16 18.09 6.38
N SER A 106 16.17 17.26 6.63
CA SER A 106 17.42 17.26 5.87
C SER A 106 17.40 16.22 4.74
N LEU A 107 18.11 16.50 3.65
CA LEU A 107 18.33 15.54 2.55
C LEU A 107 19.19 14.35 3.00
N ASP A 108 20.18 14.60 3.87
CA ASP A 108 21.06 13.56 4.41
C ASP A 108 20.27 12.53 5.23
N ASP A 109 19.30 13.01 6.03
CA ASP A 109 18.41 12.13 6.80
C ASP A 109 17.50 11.29 5.91
N ALA A 110 17.05 11.86 4.78
CA ALA A 110 16.27 11.14 3.80
C ALA A 110 17.11 10.03 3.11
N GLU A 111 18.39 10.28 2.83
CA GLU A 111 19.31 9.28 2.30
C GLU A 111 19.51 8.13 3.27
N ARG A 112 19.81 8.43 4.54
CA ARG A 112 19.91 7.41 5.60
C ARG A 112 18.65 6.57 5.73
N LEU A 113 17.47 7.20 5.63
CA LEU A 113 16.19 6.49 5.68
C LEU A 113 16.01 5.57 4.47
N ARG A 114 16.46 5.98 3.29
CA ARG A 114 16.43 5.17 2.06
C ARG A 114 17.41 4.00 2.13
N GLU A 115 18.63 4.23 2.60
CA GLU A 115 19.63 3.18 2.84
C GLU A 115 19.10 2.13 3.81
N LYS A 116 18.56 2.57 4.96
CA LYS A 116 17.94 1.66 5.95
C LYS A 116 16.79 0.85 5.37
N ARG A 117 15.95 1.46 4.51
CA ARG A 117 14.88 0.75 3.80
C ARG A 117 15.44 -0.28 2.81
N ALA A 118 16.50 0.06 2.09
CA ALA A 118 17.16 -0.84 1.13
C ALA A 118 17.85 -2.02 1.83
N GLU A 119 18.56 -1.76 2.93
CA GLU A 119 19.20 -2.80 3.75
C GLU A 119 18.16 -3.78 4.31
N LYS A 120 17.06 -3.27 4.89
CA LYS A 120 15.97 -4.12 5.39
C LYS A 120 15.33 -4.96 4.29
N ALA A 121 15.17 -4.39 3.09
CA ALA A 121 14.65 -5.11 1.93
C ALA A 121 15.60 -6.23 1.47
N ALA A 122 16.91 -5.95 1.43
CA ALA A 122 17.93 -6.95 1.10
C ALA A 122 18.01 -8.08 2.14
N ALA A 123 17.89 -7.74 3.43
CA ALA A 123 17.86 -8.74 4.50
C ALA A 123 16.65 -9.68 4.39
N TYR A 124 15.48 -9.16 4.01
CA TYR A 124 14.30 -9.98 3.75
C TYR A 124 14.52 -10.94 2.56
N ASP A 125 15.16 -10.48 1.48
CA ASP A 125 15.47 -11.31 0.30
C ASP A 125 16.44 -12.45 0.64
N GLN A 126 17.48 -12.16 1.45
CA GLN A 126 18.41 -13.17 1.94
C GLN A 126 17.74 -14.22 2.84
N GLY A 127 16.72 -13.83 3.62
CA GLY A 127 15.91 -14.75 4.44
C GLY A 127 14.84 -15.52 3.66
N ALA A 128 14.41 -15.03 2.49
CA ALA A 128 13.42 -15.66 1.63
C ALA A 128 14.00 -16.83 0.77
N GLY A 129 15.24 -17.24 1.03
CA GLY A 129 16.02 -18.16 0.21
C GLY A 129 15.90 -19.67 0.47
N HIS A 130 14.95 -20.20 1.25
CA HIS A 130 14.92 -21.66 1.55
C HIS A 130 13.58 -22.42 1.44
N HIS A 131 12.44 -21.84 1.04
CA HIS A 131 11.16 -22.58 0.95
C HIS A 131 10.45 -22.49 -0.42
N ARG A 132 11.18 -22.62 -1.52
CA ARG A 132 10.61 -23.08 -2.79
C ARG A 132 11.34 -24.35 -3.23
N PRO A 133 10.80 -25.56 -3.04
CA PRO A 133 11.34 -26.71 -3.71
C PRO A 133 11.11 -26.52 -5.21
N SER A 134 12.18 -26.22 -5.93
CA SER A 134 12.23 -26.36 -7.38
C SER A 134 12.09 -27.85 -7.71
N SER A 135 10.84 -28.36 -7.72
CA SER A 135 10.57 -29.69 -8.23
C SER A 135 10.66 -29.63 -9.75
N GLY A 136 11.86 -29.87 -10.27
CA GLY A 136 12.08 -30.12 -11.68
C GLY A 136 11.23 -31.31 -12.14
N LYS A 137 10.29 -31.06 -13.05
CA LYS A 137 9.81 -32.06 -14.01
C LYS A 137 9.99 -31.46 -15.40
N SER A 138 11.22 -31.55 -15.90
CA SER A 138 11.49 -31.45 -17.33
C SER A 138 11.01 -32.75 -17.97
N TYR A 139 9.91 -32.69 -18.71
CA TYR A 139 9.62 -33.70 -19.73
C TYR A 139 9.60 -32.97 -21.08
N GLY A 140 10.65 -33.19 -21.87
CA GLY A 140 10.71 -32.74 -23.25
C GLY A 140 9.57 -33.37 -24.05
N ALA A 141 8.73 -32.54 -24.66
CA ALA A 141 7.74 -32.98 -25.63
C ALA A 141 8.29 -32.73 -27.04
N GLN A 142 9.05 -33.70 -27.56
CA GLN A 142 9.20 -33.87 -29.00
C GLN A 142 7.83 -34.27 -29.55
N ARG A 143 7.24 -33.45 -30.42
CA ARG A 143 6.04 -33.82 -31.18
C ARG A 143 6.45 -34.74 -32.34
N PRO A 144 5.86 -35.93 -32.49
CA PRO A 144 5.69 -36.54 -33.79
C PRO A 144 4.23 -36.46 -34.24
N ARG A 145 4.04 -36.01 -35.48
CA ARG A 145 2.82 -36.21 -36.27
C ARG A 145 2.70 -37.71 -36.58
N TYR A 146 1.53 -38.32 -36.37
CA TYR A 146 0.91 -39.27 -37.32
C TYR A 146 -0.55 -39.58 -36.92
N SER A 147 -1.29 -40.07 -37.91
CA SER A 147 -2.74 -40.04 -38.10
C SER A 147 -3.62 -40.92 -37.18
N ALA A 148 -4.89 -40.51 -37.05
CA ALA A 148 -6.04 -41.30 -36.55
C ALA A 148 -6.22 -42.63 -37.33
N PRO A 149 -7.02 -43.66 -36.89
CA PRO A 149 -8.36 -43.51 -36.30
C PRO A 149 -8.87 -44.61 -35.32
N ARG A 150 -10.10 -44.37 -34.82
CA ARG A 150 -11.24 -45.32 -34.68
C ARG A 150 -11.78 -45.59 -33.27
N ASP A 151 -13.10 -45.52 -33.22
CA ASP A 151 -14.04 -45.70 -32.11
C ASP A 151 -13.94 -47.04 -31.36
N ASN A 152 -14.23 -47.03 -30.06
CA ASN A 152 -15.39 -47.77 -29.56
C ASN A 152 -15.73 -47.49 -28.08
N ASN A 153 -17.02 -47.26 -27.89
CA ASN A 153 -17.77 -47.17 -26.65
C ASN A 153 -17.69 -48.49 -25.85
N ARG A 154 -17.42 -48.45 -24.53
CA ARG A 154 -17.81 -49.50 -23.57
C ARG A 154 -17.94 -48.96 -22.14
N SER A 155 -19.19 -48.97 -21.70
CA SER A 155 -19.72 -48.74 -20.35
C SER A 155 -19.05 -49.59 -19.26
N ARG A 156 -18.77 -48.99 -18.08
CA ARG A 156 -18.98 -49.67 -16.78
C ARG A 156 -19.01 -48.69 -15.60
N LYS A 157 -20.15 -48.74 -14.91
CA LYS A 157 -20.52 -48.15 -13.63
C LYS A 157 -19.70 -48.80 -12.49
N GLY A 158 -19.45 -48.08 -11.39
CA GLY A 158 -18.95 -48.67 -10.15
C GLY A 158 -18.43 -47.64 -9.14
N ASP A 159 -19.28 -47.36 -8.16
CA ASP A 159 -19.09 -46.53 -6.97
C ASP A 159 -17.95 -47.03 -6.05
N HIS A 160 -17.23 -46.11 -5.38
CA HIS A 160 -16.68 -46.37 -4.05
C HIS A 160 -16.37 -45.05 -3.31
N GLU A 161 -16.95 -44.97 -2.11
CA GLU A 161 -16.82 -43.94 -1.08
C GLU A 161 -15.38 -43.48 -0.82
N SER A 162 -15.23 -42.19 -0.48
CA SER A 162 -14.11 -41.76 0.36
C SER A 162 -14.63 -40.85 1.47
N LEU A 163 -14.27 -41.25 2.67
CA LEU A 163 -14.86 -40.89 3.95
C LEU A 163 -14.53 -39.47 4.40
N LYS A 164 -15.46 -38.92 5.16
CA LYS A 164 -15.33 -37.70 5.97
C LYS A 164 -14.11 -37.75 6.90
N SER A 165 -13.53 -36.57 7.07
CA SER A 165 -12.41 -36.17 7.93
C SER A 165 -12.56 -36.54 9.41
N PRO A 166 -11.48 -36.34 10.19
CA PRO A 166 -11.62 -35.52 11.39
C PRO A 166 -10.59 -34.38 11.48
N ALA A 167 -11.05 -33.29 12.06
CA ALA A 167 -10.36 -32.02 12.27
C ALA A 167 -9.43 -32.05 13.49
N SER A 168 -8.50 -31.06 13.56
CA SER A 168 -8.21 -30.15 14.69
C SER A 168 -6.84 -29.44 14.45
N PRO A 169 -6.47 -28.36 15.16
CA PRO A 169 -6.76 -26.97 14.78
C PRO A 169 -5.49 -26.11 14.75
N ALA A 170 -5.27 -25.29 13.72
CA ALA A 170 -4.26 -24.24 13.77
C ALA A 170 -4.84 -22.99 13.13
N GLU A 171 -4.86 -21.94 13.94
CA GLU A 171 -5.41 -20.62 13.67
C GLU A 171 -4.93 -20.10 12.32
N ALA A 172 -5.88 -19.79 11.44
CA ALA A 172 -5.60 -19.10 10.20
C ALA A 172 -5.32 -17.63 10.53
N ASP A 173 -4.04 -17.26 10.62
CA ASP A 173 -3.61 -15.89 10.37
C ASP A 173 -4.12 -15.49 8.98
N ALA A 174 -5.23 -14.78 8.95
CA ALA A 174 -5.82 -14.25 7.73
C ALA A 174 -4.90 -13.16 7.21
N ASP A 175 -4.10 -13.50 6.19
CA ASP A 175 -3.30 -12.55 5.45
C ASP A 175 -4.22 -11.42 4.91
N PRO A 176 -4.08 -10.16 5.39
CA PRO A 176 -5.04 -9.08 5.15
C PRO A 176 -5.09 -8.62 3.70
N TRP A 177 -4.29 -9.22 2.81
CA TRP A 177 -4.18 -8.81 1.41
C TRP A 177 -4.78 -9.79 0.39
N ALA A 178 -5.42 -10.88 0.84
CA ALA A 178 -5.95 -11.91 -0.05
C ALA A 178 -7.12 -11.45 -0.97
N ASN A 179 -7.78 -10.33 -0.68
CA ASN A 179 -9.02 -9.93 -1.37
C ASN A 179 -8.92 -8.80 -2.42
N ALA A 180 -7.73 -8.43 -2.88
CA ALA A 180 -7.58 -7.32 -3.84
C ALA A 180 -7.61 -7.72 -5.34
N ARG A 181 -8.07 -8.93 -5.71
CA ARG A 181 -7.83 -9.45 -7.08
C ARG A 181 -9.02 -9.97 -7.89
N ASN A 182 -10.27 -9.74 -7.46
CA ASN A 182 -11.44 -10.15 -8.23
C ASN A 182 -12.59 -9.14 -8.16
N LYS A 183 -12.44 -7.99 -8.81
CA LYS A 183 -13.57 -7.20 -9.32
C LYS A 183 -13.16 -6.50 -10.61
N LEU A 184 -13.45 -7.12 -11.75
CA LEU A 184 -13.68 -6.50 -13.08
C LEU A 184 -13.97 -7.63 -14.09
N LYS A 185 -15.13 -8.27 -13.94
CA LYS A 185 -15.89 -8.90 -15.02
C LYS A 185 -17.36 -8.76 -14.65
N HIS A 186 -18.01 -7.73 -15.17
CA HIS A 186 -19.38 -7.74 -15.66
C HIS A 186 -19.59 -6.48 -16.49
#